data_AF-A0A3B9U874-F1
#
_entry.id   AF-A0A3B9U874-F1
#
_cell.length_a   1.000
_cell.length_b   1.000
_cell.length_c   1.000
_cell.angle_alpha   90.00
_cell.angle_beta   90.00
_cell.angle_gamma   90.00
#
_symmetry.space_group_name_H-M   'P 1'
#
loop_
_entity.id
_entity.type
_entity.pdbx_description
1 polymer ?
#
loop_
_entity_poly.entity_id
_entity_poly.type
_entity_poly.pdbx_seq_one_letter_code
_entity_poly.pdbx_strand_id
1 'polypeptide(L)'
;FINQAITITGSVMLVCYIMYTVSPETLSHFHNDYLYLTSVFVLLGLLRYIQIAVVDKKSGDPTKVILKDRSTQLIVAAWFLAFLFIIYI
;
A
#
# COMPACT_ATOMS: atom_id res chain seq x y z
N PHE A 1 21.26 0.65 7.45
CA PHE A 1 20.81 -0.69 7.04
C PHE A 1 19.30 -0.86 7.06
N ILE A 2 18.62 -0.98 8.21
CA ILE A 2 17.16 -1.25 8.28
C ILE A 2 16.31 -0.23 7.51
N ASN A 3 16.57 1.07 7.67
CA ASN A 3 15.84 2.11 6.94
C ASN A 3 15.99 1.99 5.42
N GLN A 4 17.18 1.62 4.93
CA GLN A 4 17.42 1.41 3.50
C GLN A 4 16.71 0.14 3.00
N ALA A 5 16.73 -0.93 3.79
CA ALA A 5 16.01 -2.15 3.46
C ALA A 5 14.50 -1.88 3.32
N ILE A 6 13.90 -1.12 4.25
CA ILE A 6 12.48 -0.71 4.20
C ILE A 6 12.17 0.08 2.93
N THR A 7 13.00 1.07 2.57
CA THR A 7 12.76 1.89 1.37
C THR A 7 12.86 1.06 0.08
N ILE A 8 13.84 0.16 0.00
CA ILE A 8 14.04 -0.69 -1.18
C ILE A 8 12.89 -1.69 -1.31
N THR A 9 12.57 -2.44 -0.24
CA THR A 9 11.49 -3.43 -0.29
C THR A 9 10.13 -2.77 -0.50
N GLY A 10 9.91 -1.59 0.07
CA GLY A 10 8.71 -0.79 -0.15
C GLY A 10 8.54 -0.36 -1.61
N SER A 11 9.62 0.12 -2.24
CA SER A 11 9.60 0.49 -3.66
C SER A 11 9.30 -0.71 -4.56
N VAL A 12 9.95 -1.85 -4.30
CA VAL A 12 9.71 -3.10 -5.05
C VAL A 12 8.27 -3.57 -4.86
N MET A 13 7.76 -3.55 -3.63
CA MET A 13 6.36 -3.93 -3.33
C MET A 13 5.36 -3.07 -4.10
N LEU A 14 5.57 -1.74 -4.17
CA LEU A 14 4.71 -0.84 -4.93
C LEU A 14 4.72 -1.17 -6.43
N VAL A 15 5.91 -1.42 -7.01
CA VAL A 15 6.03 -1.79 -8.43
C VAL A 15 5.33 -3.12 -8.70
N CYS A 16 5.55 -4.14 -7.86
CA CYS A 16 4.86 -5.42 -7.97
C CYS A 16 3.34 -5.27 -7.87
N TYR A 17 2.85 -4.40 -6.99
CA TYR A 17 1.42 -4.13 -6.87
C TYR A 17 0.85 -3.50 -8.14
N ILE A 18 1.51 -2.47 -8.69
CA ILE A 18 1.08 -1.82 -9.93
C ILE A 18 1.07 -2.85 -11.07
N MET A 19 2.14 -3.64 -11.21
CA MET A 19 2.24 -4.71 -12.21
C MET A 19 1.10 -5.72 -12.10
N TYR A 20 0.71 -6.09 -10.87
CA TYR A 20 -0.45 -6.94 -10.62
C TYR A 20 -1.76 -6.27 -11.08
N THR A 21 -1.97 -4.99 -10.78
CA THR A 21 -3.20 -4.28 -11.13
C THR A 21 -3.40 -4.04 -12.63
N VAL A 22 -2.31 -3.97 -13.40
CA VAL A 22 -2.34 -3.78 -14.86
C VAL A 22 -2.14 -5.07 -15.65
N SER A 23 -2.00 -6.20 -14.96
CA SER A 23 -1.73 -7.48 -15.60
C SER A 23 -2.95 -7.94 -16.39
N PRO A 24 -2.77 -8.51 -17.60
CA PRO A 24 -3.88 -8.97 -18.43
C PRO A 24 -4.69 -10.08 -17.75
N GLU A 25 -4.08 -10.88 -16.88
CA GLU A 25 -4.78 -11.86 -16.04
C GLU A 25 -5.75 -11.16 -15.08
N THR A 26 -5.28 -10.16 -14.35
CA THR A 26 -6.14 -9.40 -13.41
C THR A 26 -7.25 -8.65 -14.14
N LEU A 27 -6.93 -8.02 -15.27
CA LEU A 27 -7.92 -7.31 -16.11
C LEU A 27 -8.98 -8.26 -16.68
N SER A 28 -8.59 -9.47 -17.10
CA SER A 28 -9.55 -10.47 -17.58
C SER A 28 -10.35 -11.12 -16.45
N HIS A 29 -9.79 -11.22 -15.25
CA HIS A 29 -10.51 -11.73 -14.07
C HIS A 29 -11.59 -10.76 -13.58
N PHE A 30 -11.27 -9.46 -13.49
CA PHE A 30 -12.16 -8.45 -12.91
C PHE A 30 -12.90 -7.59 -13.92
N HIS A 31 -12.55 -7.68 -15.21
CA HIS A 31 -13.16 -6.89 -16.31
C HIS A 31 -13.15 -5.38 -16.07
N ASN A 32 -12.25 -4.89 -15.22
CA ASN A 32 -12.21 -3.50 -14.79
C ASN A 32 -10.78 -2.95 -14.86
N ASP A 33 -10.57 -1.95 -15.72
CA ASP A 33 -9.29 -1.31 -15.97
C ASP A 33 -8.88 -0.32 -14.87
N TYR A 34 -9.77 0.00 -13.91
CA TYR A 34 -9.53 1.02 -12.90
C TYR A 34 -8.84 0.50 -11.64
N LEU A 35 -8.48 -0.79 -11.57
CA LEU A 35 -7.87 -1.40 -10.39
C LEU A 35 -6.54 -0.71 -10.00
N TYR A 36 -5.80 -0.17 -10.96
CA TYR A 36 -4.55 0.57 -10.70
C TYR A 36 -4.76 1.82 -9.84
N LEU A 37 -5.97 2.39 -9.76
CA LEU A 37 -6.25 3.56 -8.89
C LEU A 37 -6.02 3.24 -7.41
N THR A 38 -6.16 1.97 -7.03
CA THR A 38 -5.88 1.50 -5.65
C THR A 38 -4.40 1.64 -5.27
N SER A 39 -3.49 1.73 -6.25
CA SER A 39 -2.05 1.93 -6.03
C SER A 39 -1.72 3.24 -5.33
N VAL A 40 -2.57 4.27 -5.47
CA VAL A 40 -2.43 5.56 -4.77
C VAL A 40 -2.49 5.34 -3.25
N PHE A 41 -3.39 4.49 -2.77
CA PHE A 41 -3.47 4.20 -1.33
C PHE A 41 -2.27 3.38 -0.84
N VAL A 42 -1.77 2.45 -1.66
CA VAL A 42 -0.57 1.67 -1.32
C VAL A 42 0.64 2.60 -1.21
N LEU A 43 0.80 3.53 -2.15
CA LEU A 43 1.84 4.56 -2.10
C LEU A 43 1.70 5.44 -0.85
N LEU A 44 0.50 5.92 -0.55
CA LEU A 44 0.25 6.74 0.65
C LEU A 44 0.57 5.98 1.94
N GLY A 45 0.18 4.71 2.04
CA GLY A 45 0.50 3.85 3.19
C GLY A 45 2.00 3.65 3.36
N LEU A 46 2.71 3.41 2.25
CA LEU A 46 4.17 3.29 2.25
C LEU A 46 4.85 4.58 2.71
N LEU A 47 4.45 5.73 2.15
CA LEU A 47 4.98 7.03 2.53
C LEU A 47 4.73 7.34 4.02
N ARG A 48 3.53 7.03 4.53
CA ARG A 48 3.19 7.21 5.94
C ARG A 48 4.06 6.35 6.84
N TYR A 49 4.28 5.09 6.48
CA TYR A 49 5.16 4.20 7.24
C TYR A 49 6.62 4.68 7.23
N ILE A 50 7.14 5.12 6.07
CA ILE A 50 8.49 5.67 5.95
C ILE A 50 8.64 6.94 6.81
N GLN A 51 7.63 7.83 6.83
CA GLN A 51 7.64 9.01 7.71
C GLN A 51 7.80 8.60 9.18
N ILE A 52 7.01 7.65 9.66
CA ILE A 52 7.06 7.21 11.07
C ILE A 52 8.39 6.50 11.39
N ALA A 53 8.83 5.60 10.51
CA ALA A 53 10.00 4.77 10.75
C ALA A 53 11.32 5.53 10.61
N VAL A 54 11.43 6.40 9.60
CA VAL A 54 12.69 7.07 9.21
C VAL A 54 12.77 8.49 9.76
N VAL A 55 11.68 9.27 9.67
CA VAL A 55 11.67 10.69 10.09
C VAL A 55 11.44 10.79 11.60
N ASP A 56 10.39 10.15 12.11
CA ASP A 56 10.07 10.20 13.54
C ASP A 56 10.98 9.31 14.40
N LYS A 57 11.87 8.53 13.75
CA LYS A 57 12.76 7.53 14.38
C LYS A 57 12.03 6.57 15.32
N LYS A 58 10.71 6.38 15.11
CA LYS A 58 9.87 5.44 15.86
C LYS A 58 9.89 4.08 15.19
N SER A 59 11.09 3.53 14.99
CA SER A 59 11.30 2.17 14.45
C SER A 59 11.03 1.08 15.51
N GLY A 60 10.09 1.32 16.43
CA GLY A 60 9.61 0.26 17.33
C GLY A 60 8.95 -0.87 16.54
N ASP A 61 8.35 -1.84 17.22
CA ASP A 61 7.67 -2.97 16.57
C ASP A 61 6.73 -2.49 15.45
N PRO A 62 7.02 -2.81 14.16
CA PRO A 62 6.28 -2.31 13.01
C PRO A 62 4.79 -2.63 13.10
N THR A 63 4.46 -3.78 13.69
CA THR A 63 3.08 -4.22 13.94
C THR A 63 2.38 -3.26 14.88
N LYS A 64 3.05 -2.85 15.96
CA LYS A 64 2.50 -1.90 16.93
C LYS A 64 2.40 -0.49 16.37
N VAL A 65 3.34 -0.09 15.52
CA VAL A 65 3.31 1.21 14.84
C VAL A 65 2.06 1.30 13.96
N ILE A 66 1.81 0.28 13.14
CA ILE A 66 0.64 0.21 12.25
C ILE A 66 -0.67 0.14 13.05
N LEU A 67 -0.70 -0.65 14.13
CA LEU A 67 -1.89 -0.78 14.98
C LEU A 67 -2.21 0.48 15.80
N LYS A 68 -1.23 1.38 16.01
CA LYS A 68 -1.43 2.61 16.79
C LYS A 68 -1.69 3.83 15.91
N ASP A 69 -1.20 3.84 14.68
CA ASP A 69 -1.38 4.95 13.75
C ASP A 69 -2.75 4.87 13.05
N ARG A 70 -3.71 5.65 13.57
CA ARG A 70 -5.07 5.74 13.00
C ARG A 70 -5.06 6.18 11.53
N SER A 71 -4.12 7.01 11.12
CA SER A 71 -3.99 7.44 9.72
C SER A 71 -3.66 6.26 8.81
N THR A 72 -2.73 5.39 9.21
CA THR A 72 -2.40 4.16 8.48
C THR A 72 -3.61 3.23 8.40
N GLN A 73 -4.37 3.08 9.49
CA GLN A 73 -5.59 2.27 9.50
C GLN A 73 -6.64 2.79 8.52
N LEU A 74 -6.85 4.11 8.46
CA LEU A 74 -7.76 4.74 7.50
C LEU A 74 -7.32 4.52 6.06
N ILE A 75 -6.01 4.62 5.78
CA ILE A 75 -5.47 4.35 4.44
C ILE A 75 -5.74 2.90 4.03
N VAL A 76 -5.49 1.93 4.91
CA VAL A 76 -5.75 0.51 4.65
C VAL A 76 -7.25 0.25 4.47
N ALA A 77 -8.11 0.86 5.29
CA ALA A 77 -9.55 0.73 5.15
C ALA A 77 -10.06 1.34 3.83
N ALA A 78 -9.58 2.53 3.47
CA ALA A 78 -9.93 3.19 2.21
C ALA A 78 -9.46 2.39 0.99
N TRP A 79 -8.24 1.83 1.06
CA TRP A 79 -7.73 0.90 0.05
C TRP A 79 -8.64 -0.32 -0.10
N PHE A 80 -9.01 -0.97 1.00
CA PHE A 80 -9.85 -2.17 0.99
C PHE A 80 -11.24 -1.88 0.42
N LEU A 81 -11.84 -0.76 0.82
CA LEU A 81 -13.14 -0.32 0.28
C LEU A 81 -13.04 0.00 -1.22
N ALA A 82 -12.00 0.71 -1.66
CA ALA A 82 -11.80 1.01 -3.07
C ALA A 82 -11.57 -0.26 -3.89
N PHE A 83 -10.78 -1.21 -3.38
CA PHE A 83 -10.50 -2.48 -4.04
C PHE A 83 -11.77 -3.31 -4.22
N LEU A 84 -12.60 -3.44 -3.17
CA LEU A 84 -13.89 -4.12 -3.28
C LEU A 84 -14.82 -3.37 -4.24
N PHE A 85 -14.93 -2.05 -4.13
CA PHE A 85 -15.80 -1.25 -4.98
C PHE A 85 -15.49 -1.42 -6.48
N ILE A 86 -14.20 -1.42 -6.85
CA ILE A 86 -13.77 -1.59 -8.26
C ILE A 86 -14.00 -3.02 -8.77
N ILE A 87 -13.93 -4.04 -7.91
CA ILE A 87 -14.16 -5.43 -8.34
C ILE A 87 -15.64 -5.77 -8.54
N TYR A 88 -16.52 -5.17 -7.74
CA TYR A 88 -17.96 -5.47 -7.79
C TYR A 88 -18.77 -4.60 -8.75
N ILE A 89 -18.16 -3.53 -9.28
CA ILE A 89 -18.76 -2.62 -10.28
C ILE A 89 -18.09 -2.84 -11.62
#